data_AF-C4F8F4-F1
#
_entry.id   AF-C4F8F4-F1
#
_cell.length_a   1.000
_cell.length_b   1.000
_cell.length_c   1.000
_cell.angle_alpha   90.00
_cell.angle_beta   90.00
_cell.angle_gamma   90.00
#
_symmetry.space_group_name_H-M   'P 1'
#
loop_
_entity.id
_entity.type
_entity.pdbx_description
1 polymer ?
#
loop_
_entity_poly.entity_id
_entity_poly.type
_entity_poly.pdbx_seq_one_letter_code
_entity_poly.pdbx_strand_id
1 'polypeptide(L)'
;MIGVIPGQMALDLFPEPSRPDAAESCISRLVSMGCDEERVAPMVRELFGRFGAPEARDRANCLAYFYGARPIPRLRSCPPSAIGLFDGSIDYHVVWDRCWAARWAPLRDVFEVREWRYNYRRPYTGAPVFIWYVDNKGREVKRPYEEGACEG
;
A
#
# COMPACT_ATOMS: atom_id res chain seq x y z
N MET A 1 -14.05 58.38 2.12
CA MET A 1 -13.25 57.93 3.27
C MET A 1 -14.20 57.20 4.20
N ILE A 2 -14.27 55.87 4.11
CA ILE A 2 -15.17 55.05 4.93
C ILE A 2 -14.33 54.57 6.12
N GLY A 3 -14.73 54.99 7.32
CA GLY A 3 -14.02 54.71 8.56
C GLY A 3 -14.08 53.22 8.92
N VAL A 4 -12.92 52.64 9.21
CA VAL A 4 -12.80 51.28 9.77
C VAL A 4 -12.98 51.40 11.28
N ILE A 5 -14.04 50.79 11.81
CA ILE A 5 -14.29 50.70 13.26
C ILE A 5 -13.43 49.55 13.81
N PRO A 6 -12.58 49.76 14.84
CA PRO A 6 -11.80 48.68 15.45
C PRO A 6 -12.73 47.75 16.23
N GLY A 7 -12.75 46.45 15.88
CA GLY A 7 -13.48 45.42 16.64
C GLY A 7 -14.43 44.52 15.82
N GLN A 8 -14.56 44.71 14.51
CA GLN A 8 -15.25 43.72 13.68
C GLN A 8 -14.33 42.56 13.33
N MET A 9 -14.56 41.39 13.94
CA MET A 9 -14.11 40.12 13.37
C MET A 9 -14.81 39.97 12.01
N ALA A 10 -14.02 39.93 10.94
CA ALA A 10 -14.52 39.53 9.63
C ALA A 10 -15.02 38.09 9.75
N LEU A 11 -16.34 37.91 9.82
CA LEU A 11 -16.99 36.62 9.62
C LEU A 11 -16.73 36.26 8.16
N ASP A 12 -15.83 35.30 7.94
CA ASP A 12 -15.63 34.70 6.63
C ASP A 12 -16.88 33.90 6.28
N LEU A 13 -17.81 34.52 5.55
CA LEU A 13 -19.11 33.95 5.18
C LEU A 13 -18.99 32.83 4.14
N PHE A 14 -17.77 32.56 3.67
CA PHE A 14 -17.45 31.51 2.71
C PHE A 14 -16.15 30.82 3.15
N PRO A 15 -16.18 29.99 4.22
CA PRO A 15 -15.01 29.18 4.55
C PRO A 15 -14.60 28.39 3.30
N GLU A 16 -13.32 28.42 2.95
CA GLU A 16 -12.82 27.56 1.88
C GLU A 16 -13.30 26.13 2.16
N PRO A 17 -13.82 25.40 1.14
CA PRO A 17 -14.28 24.04 1.34
C PRO A 17 -13.12 23.27 1.99
N SER A 18 -13.35 22.79 3.21
CA SER A 18 -12.32 22.06 3.94
C SER A 18 -11.87 20.92 3.06
N ARG A 19 -10.59 20.90 2.67
CA ARG A 19 -10.04 19.77 1.93
C ARG A 19 -10.38 18.51 2.73
N PRO A 20 -10.96 17.47 2.09
CA PRO A 20 -11.29 16.25 2.80
C PRO A 20 -10.04 15.74 3.51
N ASP A 21 -10.22 15.29 4.74
CA ASP A 21 -9.13 14.72 5.52
C ASP A 21 -8.41 13.64 4.68
N ALA A 22 -7.08 13.71 4.67
CA ALA A 22 -6.28 12.90 3.77
C ALA A 22 -6.45 11.40 4.04
N ALA A 23 -6.72 11.03 5.30
CA ALA A 23 -7.05 9.67 5.69
C ALA A 23 -8.44 9.26 5.18
N GLU A 24 -9.47 10.09 5.37
CA GLU A 24 -10.83 9.82 4.87
C GLU A 24 -10.88 9.70 3.34
N SER A 25 -10.16 10.55 2.62
CA SER A 25 -9.99 10.42 1.16
C SER A 25 -9.32 9.09 0.77
N CYS A 26 -8.36 8.62 1.56
CA CYS A 26 -7.69 7.34 1.34
C CYS A 26 -8.62 6.14 1.64
N ILE A 27 -9.42 6.22 2.70
CA ILE A 27 -10.42 5.20 3.06
C ILE A 27 -11.44 5.07 1.92
N SER A 28 -12.02 6.19 1.48
CA SER A 28 -13.00 6.19 0.38
C SER A 28 -12.44 5.56 -0.90
N ARG A 29 -11.17 5.85 -1.22
CA ARG A 29 -10.46 5.20 -2.33
C ARG A 29 -10.35 3.68 -2.14
N LEU A 30 -9.92 3.19 -0.99
CA LEU A 30 -9.81 1.76 -0.72
C LEU A 30 -11.16 1.04 -0.79
N VAL A 31 -12.23 1.67 -0.30
CA VAL A 31 -13.60 1.16 -0.42
C VAL A 31 -14.01 1.04 -1.90
N SER A 32 -13.71 2.05 -2.73
CA SER A 32 -13.94 1.96 -4.19
C SER A 32 -13.14 0.84 -4.88
N MET A 33 -12.03 0.40 -4.27
CA MET A 33 -11.23 -0.74 -4.72
C MET A 33 -11.76 -2.09 -4.20
N GLY A 34 -12.90 -2.09 -3.50
CA GLY A 34 -13.57 -3.27 -2.96
C GLY A 34 -13.12 -3.68 -1.57
N CYS A 35 -12.43 -2.81 -0.83
CA CYS A 35 -12.11 -3.07 0.57
C CYS A 35 -13.32 -2.83 1.48
N ASP A 36 -13.44 -3.64 2.53
CA ASP A 36 -14.37 -3.41 3.62
C ASP A 36 -13.91 -2.22 4.49
N GLU A 37 -14.77 -1.23 4.68
CA GLU A 37 -14.45 0.02 5.37
C GLU A 37 -14.10 -0.22 6.84
N GLU A 38 -14.93 -0.99 7.56
CA GLU A 38 -14.74 -1.28 8.98
C GLU A 38 -13.38 -1.94 9.25
N ARG A 39 -12.94 -2.77 8.30
CA ARG A 39 -11.62 -3.40 8.35
C ARG A 39 -10.49 -2.42 8.05
N VAL A 40 -10.55 -1.61 6.99
CA VAL A 40 -9.40 -0.80 6.56
C VAL A 40 -9.28 0.55 7.27
N ALA A 41 -10.39 1.17 7.67
CA ALA A 41 -10.40 2.47 8.32
C ALA A 41 -9.48 2.59 9.55
N PRO A 42 -9.48 1.66 10.54
CA PRO A 42 -8.56 1.77 11.67
C PRO A 42 -7.09 1.69 11.25
N MET A 43 -6.75 0.83 10.28
CA MET A 43 -5.39 0.69 9.76
C MET A 43 -4.93 1.93 9.00
N VAL A 44 -5.81 2.54 8.19
CA VAL A 44 -5.50 3.79 7.48
C VAL A 44 -5.24 4.91 8.48
N ARG A 45 -6.11 5.08 9.48
CA ARG A 45 -5.91 6.11 10.51
C ARG A 45 -4.61 5.91 11.30
N GLU A 46 -4.26 4.66 11.61
CA GLU A 46 -2.97 4.32 12.22
C GLU A 46 -1.78 4.71 11.34
N LEU A 47 -1.84 4.43 10.03
CA LEU A 47 -0.78 4.81 9.09
C LEU A 47 -0.61 6.33 9.00
N PHE A 48 -1.71 7.08 8.91
CA PHE A 48 -1.67 8.55 8.89
C PHE A 48 -1.24 9.16 10.23
N GLY A 49 -1.41 8.44 11.35
CA GLY A 49 -0.88 8.84 12.65
C GLY A 49 0.61 8.55 12.85
N ARG A 50 1.18 7.60 12.08
CA ARG A 50 2.58 7.17 12.20
C ARG A 50 3.51 7.78 11.15
N PHE A 51 3.01 8.00 9.95
CA PHE A 51 3.81 8.39 8.79
C PHE A 51 3.35 9.74 8.23
N GLY A 52 4.21 10.40 7.46
CA GLY A 52 3.81 11.56 6.67
C GLY A 52 2.72 11.18 5.65
N ALA A 53 1.80 12.10 5.34
CA ALA A 53 0.65 11.83 4.49
C ALA A 53 0.96 11.14 3.12
N PRO A 54 2.06 11.46 2.41
CA PRO A 54 2.43 10.74 1.20
C PRO A 54 2.73 9.26 1.46
N GLU A 55 3.62 8.96 2.40
CA GLU A 55 4.02 7.60 2.73
C GLU A 55 2.87 6.80 3.36
N ALA A 56 2.07 7.43 4.23
CA ALA A 56 0.88 6.82 4.81
C ALA A 56 -0.09 6.34 3.73
N ARG A 57 -0.29 7.15 2.68
CA ARG A 57 -1.13 6.81 1.53
C ARG A 57 -0.54 5.67 0.71
N ASP A 58 0.76 5.70 0.44
CA ASP A 58 1.44 4.64 -0.33
C ASP A 58 1.42 3.29 0.38
N ARG A 59 1.65 3.29 1.70
CA ARG A 59 1.45 2.13 2.55
C ARG A 59 -0.02 1.69 2.55
N ALA A 60 -0.98 2.61 2.77
CA ALA A 60 -2.40 2.27 2.81
C ALA A 60 -2.90 1.62 1.51
N ASN A 61 -2.39 2.05 0.34
CA ASN A 61 -2.70 1.42 -0.94
C ASN A 61 -2.34 -0.08 -0.98
N CYS A 62 -1.37 -0.53 -0.18
CA CYS A 62 -1.04 -1.95 -0.09
C CYS A 62 -2.16 -2.79 0.55
N LEU A 63 -3.06 -2.20 1.34
CA LEU A 63 -4.22 -2.91 1.92
C LEU A 63 -5.14 -3.48 0.83
N ALA A 64 -5.19 -2.88 -0.35
CA ALA A 64 -5.95 -3.42 -1.48
C ALA A 64 -5.45 -4.80 -1.94
N TYR A 65 -4.17 -5.12 -1.72
CA TYR A 65 -3.65 -6.46 -2.02
C TYR A 65 -4.15 -7.53 -1.03
N PHE A 66 -4.57 -7.14 0.17
CA PHE A 66 -5.11 -8.05 1.18
C PHE A 66 -6.63 -8.13 1.11
N TYR A 67 -7.29 -6.99 0.89
CA TYR A 67 -8.73 -6.84 1.14
C TYR A 67 -9.52 -6.25 -0.03
N GLY A 68 -8.87 -5.84 -1.12
CA GLY A 68 -9.57 -5.29 -2.28
C GLY A 68 -10.36 -6.35 -3.05
N ALA A 69 -11.00 -5.94 -4.16
CA ALA A 69 -11.84 -6.80 -4.99
C ALA A 69 -11.12 -8.03 -5.56
N ARG A 70 -9.79 -7.96 -5.72
CA ARG A 70 -8.92 -9.07 -6.17
C ARG A 70 -7.74 -9.22 -5.23
N PRO A 71 -7.97 -9.74 -4.01
CA PRO A 71 -6.92 -9.86 -3.02
C PRO A 71 -5.98 -11.00 -3.41
N ILE A 72 -4.70 -10.86 -3.10
CA ILE A 72 -3.70 -11.91 -3.35
C ILE A 72 -4.01 -13.08 -2.40
N PRO A 73 -4.31 -14.29 -2.90
CA PRO A 73 -4.76 -15.41 -2.06
C PRO A 73 -3.81 -15.71 -0.89
N ARG A 74 -2.50 -15.67 -1.12
CA ARG A 74 -1.48 -15.91 -0.08
C ARG A 74 -1.49 -14.85 1.03
N LEU A 75 -1.96 -13.64 0.77
CA LEU A 75 -2.03 -12.57 1.76
C LEU A 75 -3.29 -12.65 2.64
N ARG A 76 -4.31 -13.46 2.28
CA ARG A 76 -5.56 -13.57 3.06
C ARG A 76 -5.33 -14.07 4.49
N SER A 77 -4.36 -14.95 4.69
CA SER A 77 -3.97 -15.50 5.99
C SER A 77 -2.79 -14.77 6.65
N CYS A 78 -2.28 -13.71 6.01
CA CYS A 78 -1.13 -12.95 6.49
C CYS A 78 -1.61 -11.58 7.01
N PRO A 79 -1.35 -11.22 8.28
CA PRO A 79 -1.68 -9.88 8.75
C PRO A 79 -0.79 -8.84 8.02
N PRO A 80 -1.31 -7.65 7.68
CA PRO A 80 -0.51 -6.63 7.00
C PRO A 80 0.76 -6.22 7.76
N SER A 81 0.74 -6.32 9.10
CA SER A 81 1.93 -6.10 9.94
C SER A 81 3.10 -7.03 9.61
N ALA A 82 2.85 -8.28 9.21
CA ALA A 82 3.91 -9.24 8.88
C ALA A 82 4.68 -8.87 7.60
N ILE A 83 4.07 -8.08 6.71
CA ILE A 83 4.75 -7.54 5.52
C ILE A 83 5.57 -6.28 5.86
N GLY A 84 5.40 -5.72 7.06
CA GLY A 84 6.06 -4.49 7.49
C GLY A 84 5.22 -3.23 7.25
N LEU A 85 3.91 -3.38 7.00
CA LEU A 85 3.05 -2.25 6.62
C LEU A 85 3.16 -1.06 7.59
N PHE A 86 3.22 -1.34 8.88
CA PHE A 86 3.29 -0.33 9.95
C PHE A 86 4.69 -0.11 10.53
N ASP A 87 5.71 -0.77 9.97
CA ASP A 87 7.08 -0.71 10.45
C ASP A 87 7.82 0.45 9.76
N GLY A 88 8.22 1.45 10.56
CA GLY A 88 8.95 2.63 10.08
C GLY A 88 10.44 2.41 9.82
N SER A 89 10.99 1.25 10.17
CA SER A 89 12.35 0.87 9.81
C SER A 89 12.45 0.26 8.40
N ILE A 90 11.31 -0.08 7.80
CA ILE A 90 11.21 -0.71 6.49
C ILE A 90 10.73 0.32 5.48
N ASP A 91 11.50 0.56 4.42
CA ASP A 91 11.09 1.47 3.34
C ASP A 91 9.78 0.99 2.67
N TYR A 92 8.91 1.93 2.29
CA TYR A 92 7.62 1.61 1.66
C TYR A 92 7.79 0.74 0.39
N HIS A 93 8.82 0.97 -0.42
CA HIS A 93 9.05 0.16 -1.62
C HIS A 93 9.28 -1.30 -1.27
N VAL A 94 9.92 -1.59 -0.12
CA VAL A 94 10.08 -2.97 0.35
C VAL A 94 8.72 -3.58 0.72
N VAL A 95 7.85 -2.83 1.40
CA VAL A 95 6.47 -3.27 1.70
C VAL A 95 5.71 -3.59 0.42
N TRP A 96 5.83 -2.73 -0.59
CA TRP A 96 5.19 -2.91 -1.89
C TRP A 96 5.77 -4.12 -2.65
N ASP A 97 7.09 -4.26 -2.67
CA ASP A 97 7.81 -5.39 -3.28
C ASP A 97 7.41 -6.72 -2.66
N ARG A 98 7.23 -6.77 -1.34
CA ARG A 98 6.74 -7.95 -0.63
C ARG A 98 5.28 -8.28 -1.00
N CYS A 99 4.41 -7.28 -1.09
CA CYS A 99 3.05 -7.48 -1.59
C CYS A 99 3.05 -8.02 -3.02
N TRP A 100 3.94 -7.51 -3.87
CA TRP A 100 4.11 -7.97 -5.24
C TRP A 100 4.66 -9.40 -5.31
N ALA A 101 5.68 -9.71 -4.52
CA ALA A 101 6.28 -11.03 -4.39
C ALA A 101 5.27 -12.09 -4.00
N ALA A 102 4.31 -11.77 -3.12
CA ALA A 102 3.27 -12.69 -2.66
C ALA A 102 2.38 -13.26 -3.79
N ARG A 103 2.37 -12.64 -4.97
CA ARG A 103 1.72 -13.18 -6.16
C ARG A 103 2.38 -14.46 -6.66
N TRP A 104 3.68 -14.62 -6.46
CA TRP A 104 4.48 -15.62 -7.17
C TRP A 104 5.42 -16.43 -6.28
N ALA A 105 5.81 -15.89 -5.13
CA ALA A 105 6.71 -16.50 -4.17
C ALA A 105 5.94 -17.05 -2.95
N PRO A 106 6.44 -18.11 -2.30
CA PRO A 106 5.90 -18.58 -1.03
C PRO A 106 6.11 -17.52 0.06
N LEU A 107 5.20 -17.45 1.05
CA LEU A 107 5.25 -16.42 2.10
C LEU A 107 6.60 -16.34 2.83
N ARG A 108 7.27 -17.48 3.03
CA ARG A 108 8.61 -17.52 3.64
C ARG A 108 9.63 -16.68 2.88
N ASP A 109 9.56 -16.67 1.54
CA ASP A 109 10.44 -15.91 0.67
C ASP A 109 10.00 -14.44 0.65
N VAL A 110 8.69 -14.19 0.67
CA VAL A 110 8.10 -12.84 0.69
C VAL A 110 8.67 -12.02 1.85
N PHE A 111 8.72 -12.57 3.06
CA PHE A 111 9.26 -11.83 4.22
C PHE A 111 10.75 -11.53 4.12
N GLU A 112 11.47 -12.29 3.28
CA GLU A 112 12.89 -12.11 3.04
C GLU A 112 13.19 -11.12 1.91
N VAL A 113 12.19 -10.68 1.14
CA VAL A 113 12.39 -9.72 0.05
C VAL A 113 12.83 -8.37 0.62
N ARG A 114 13.98 -7.90 0.12
CA ARG A 114 14.50 -6.55 0.31
C ARG A 114 14.29 -5.69 -0.94
N GLU A 115 14.39 -6.29 -2.12
CA GLU A 115 14.18 -5.59 -3.40
C GLU A 115 13.62 -6.56 -4.42
N TRP A 116 12.52 -6.20 -5.07
CA TRP A 116 11.96 -6.97 -6.18
C TRP A 116 12.55 -6.51 -7.50
N ARG A 117 13.07 -7.45 -8.29
CA ARG A 117 13.54 -7.15 -9.64
C ARG A 117 12.38 -7.33 -10.61
N TYR A 118 11.82 -6.21 -11.03
CA TYR A 118 10.72 -6.15 -11.97
C TYR A 118 11.16 -6.59 -13.38
N ASN A 119 11.12 -7.90 -13.63
CA ASN A 119 11.13 -8.45 -14.98
C ASN A 119 9.69 -8.48 -15.54
N TYR A 120 9.59 -8.48 -16.88
CA TYR A 120 8.37 -8.35 -17.68
C TYR A 120 7.04 -8.72 -16.99
N ARG A 121 6.06 -7.80 -17.05
CA ARG A 121 4.68 -7.95 -16.52
C ARG A 121 3.91 -9.17 -17.07
N ARG A 122 4.36 -9.73 -18.19
CA ARG A 122 3.88 -10.96 -18.82
C ARG A 122 5.07 -11.59 -19.54
N PRO A 123 5.17 -12.93 -19.64
CA PRO A 123 6.17 -13.56 -20.49
C PRO A 123 5.93 -13.11 -21.94
N TYR A 124 6.79 -12.22 -22.43
CA TYR A 124 6.91 -11.98 -23.86
C TYR A 124 7.83 -13.10 -24.37
N THR A 125 7.24 -14.04 -25.09
CA THR A 125 7.93 -15.07 -25.90
C THR A 125 8.91 -15.99 -25.15
N GLY A 126 8.42 -17.12 -24.63
CA GLY A 126 9.20 -18.38 -24.47
C GLY A 126 10.42 -18.38 -23.54
N ALA A 127 10.81 -17.25 -22.94
CA ALA A 127 11.87 -17.20 -21.96
C ALA A 127 11.37 -17.79 -20.63
N PRO A 128 12.20 -18.56 -19.92
CA PRO A 128 11.81 -19.13 -18.64
C PRO A 128 11.40 -18.02 -17.67
N VAL A 129 10.16 -18.09 -17.21
CA VAL A 129 9.55 -17.13 -16.29
C VAL A 129 10.21 -17.41 -14.93
N PHE A 130 11.15 -16.56 -14.54
CA PHE A 130 11.77 -16.61 -13.22
C PHE A 130 11.38 -15.37 -12.42
N ILE A 131 10.95 -15.57 -11.17
CA ILE A 131 10.93 -14.48 -10.20
C ILE A 131 12.37 -14.13 -9.83
N TRP A 132 12.65 -12.85 -9.66
CA TRP A 132 13.97 -12.34 -9.32
C TRP A 132 13.85 -11.29 -8.23
N TYR A 133 14.58 -11.48 -7.13
CA TYR A 133 14.61 -10.53 -6.02
C TYR A 133 15.95 -10.58 -5.29
N VAL A 134 16.24 -9.54 -4.52
CA VAL A 134 17.34 -9.51 -3.55
C VAL A 134 16.74 -9.75 -2.17
N ASP A 135 17.32 -10.66 -1.40
CA ASP A 135 16.88 -10.94 -0.04
C ASP A 135 17.48 -9.99 1.01
N ASN A 136 17.03 -10.09 2.26
CA ASN A 136 17.55 -9.31 3.39
C ASN A 136 19.07 -9.50 3.61
N LYS A 137 19.66 -10.60 3.14
CA LYS A 137 21.10 -10.89 3.21
C LYS A 137 21.89 -10.35 2.02
N GLY A 138 21.23 -9.64 1.09
CA GLY A 138 21.85 -9.10 -0.11
C GLY A 138 22.11 -10.14 -1.20
N ARG A 139 21.51 -11.33 -1.10
CA ARG A 139 21.68 -12.40 -2.10
C ARG A 139 20.66 -12.23 -3.21
N GLU A 140 21.10 -12.39 -4.46
CA GLU A 140 20.19 -12.51 -5.58
C GLU A 140 19.55 -13.90 -5.62
N VAL A 141 18.22 -13.92 -5.69
CA VAL A 141 17.43 -15.15 -5.78
C VAL A 141 16.67 -15.15 -7.10
N LYS A 142 16.88 -16.20 -7.91
CA LYS A 142 16.12 -16.47 -9.14
C LYS A 142 15.44 -17.82 -9.00
N ARG A 143 14.11 -17.86 -9.16
CA ARG A 143 13.32 -19.10 -9.00
C ARG A 143 12.22 -19.18 -10.05
N PRO A 144 11.83 -20.38 -10.50
CA PRO A 144 10.69 -20.52 -11.40
C PRO A 144 9.42 -20.04 -10.70
N TYR A 145 8.45 -19.56 -11.49
CA TYR A 145 7.12 -19.24 -10.97
C TYR A 145 6.44 -20.52 -10.47
N GLU A 146 5.69 -20.42 -9.37
CA GLU A 146 4.72 -21.48 -9.04
C GLU A 146 3.50 -21.34 -9.96
N GLU A 147 3.29 -22.32 -10.84
CA GLU A 147 2.07 -22.41 -11.65
C GLU A 147 0.82 -22.52 -10.74
N GLY A 148 -0.27 -21.83 -11.10
CA GLY A 148 -1.53 -21.81 -10.31
C GLY A 148 -1.65 -20.69 -9.28
N ALA A 149 -0.64 -19.82 -9.14
CA ALA A 149 -0.60 -18.77 -8.14
C ALA A 149 -1.50 -17.54 -8.41
N CYS A 150 -2.07 -17.40 -9.62
CA CYS A 150 -2.76 -16.18 -10.07
C CYS A 150 -4.15 -16.38 -10.68
N GLU A 151 -4.74 -17.58 -10.58
CA GLU A 151 -6.15 -17.77 -10.95
C GLU A 151 -7.02 -17.76 -9.68
N GLY A 152 -7.54 -16.57 -9.37
CA GLY A 152 -8.47 -16.30 -8.28
C GLY A 152 -9.07 -14.91 -8.42
#